data_AF-A0A1V2PYE9-F1
#
_entry.id   AF-A0A1V2PYE9-F1
#
_cell.length_a   1.000
_cell.length_b   1.000
_cell.length_c   1.000
_cell.angle_alpha   90.00
_cell.angle_beta   90.00
_cell.angle_gamma   90.00
#
_symmetry.space_group_name_H-M   'P 1'
#
loop_
_entity.id
_entity.type
_entity.pdbx_description
1 polymer ?
#
loop_
_entity_poly.entity_id
_entity_poly.type
_entity_poly.pdbx_seq_one_letter_code
_entity_poly.pdbx_strand_id
1 'polypeptide(L)' 'MTRKTEIKDNCLTWMVGYTPQISTAVWVGSNDNSALKDSGGTVLTGKSAAGKAWQTFMNDYLKDKPVEQFPPWG' A
#
# COMPACT_ATOMS: atom_id res chain seq x y z
N MET A 1 28.92 -22.49 -12.09
CA MET A 1 27.96 -22.70 -10.98
C MET A 1 26.99 -21.53 -11.01
N THR A 2 25.79 -21.73 -11.56
CA THR A 2 24.83 -20.63 -11.81
C THR A 2 23.68 -20.75 -10.83
N ARG A 3 23.53 -19.79 -9.93
CA ARG A 3 22.28 -19.60 -9.17
C ARG A 3 21.98 -18.10 -9.07
N LYS A 4 21.27 -17.59 -10.09
CA LYS A 4 20.18 -16.63 -9.84
C LYS A 4 19.08 -17.50 -9.19
N THR A 5 18.51 -17.20 -8.03
CA THR A 5 17.69 -16.02 -7.74
C THR A 5 17.64 -15.84 -6.22
N GLU A 6 18.32 -14.82 -5.67
CA GLU A 6 17.89 -14.28 -4.37
C GLU A 6 16.73 -13.34 -4.68
N ILE A 7 15.49 -13.82 -4.54
CA ILE A 7 14.41 -12.87 -4.28
C ILE A 7 14.69 -12.38 -2.86
N LYS A 8 15.25 -11.18 -2.73
CA LYS A 8 15.18 -10.43 -1.47
C LYS A 8 13.69 -10.19 -1.24
N ASP A 9 13.06 -11.02 -0.42
CA ASP A 9 11.66 -10.87 -0.04
C ASP A 9 11.41 -9.43 0.45
N ASN A 10 10.30 -8.82 0.03
CA ASN A 10 9.98 -7.45 0.43
C ASN A 10 9.72 -7.38 1.94
N CYS A 11 10.52 -6.59 2.66
CA CYS A 11 10.31 -6.31 4.09
C CYS A 11 9.36 -5.13 4.35
N LEU A 12 8.97 -4.41 3.31
CA LEU A 12 8.15 -3.20 3.39
C LEU A 12 7.28 -3.00 2.15
N THR A 13 6.16 -2.34 2.36
CA THR A 13 5.20 -1.94 1.34
C THR A 13 4.63 -0.57 1.67
N TRP A 14 4.47 0.26 0.64
CA TRP A 14 3.93 1.62 0.73
C TRP A 14 2.76 1.79 -0.22
N MET A 15 1.79 2.59 0.18
CA MET A 15 0.74 3.14 -0.70
C MET A 15 0.55 4.61 -0.37
N VAL A 16 0.63 5.46 -1.39
CA VAL A 16 0.37 6.89 -1.26
C VAL A 16 -0.62 7.29 -2.35
N GLY A 17 -1.65 8.03 -1.97
CA GLY A 17 -2.68 8.47 -2.91
C GLY A 17 -3.51 9.59 -2.31
N TYR A 18 -4.21 10.32 -3.17
CA TYR A 18 -4.95 11.50 -2.78
C TYR A 18 -6.23 11.68 -3.60
N THR A 19 -7.13 12.48 -3.05
CA THR A 19 -8.28 13.13 -3.69
C THR A 19 -8.12 14.65 -3.51
N PRO A 20 -8.94 15.50 -4.15
CA PRO A 20 -8.95 16.93 -3.83
C PRO A 20 -9.16 17.22 -2.33
N GLN A 21 -9.82 16.30 -1.63
CA GLN A 21 -10.22 16.45 -0.23
C GLN A 21 -9.18 15.99 0.80
N ILE A 22 -8.31 15.04 0.43
CA ILE A 22 -7.36 14.44 1.38
C ILE A 22 -6.22 13.72 0.65
N SER A 23 -5.03 13.77 1.24
CA SER A 23 -3.86 12.96 0.86
C SER A 23 -3.50 11.99 1.98
N THR A 24 -3.26 10.73 1.63
CA THR A 24 -3.03 9.65 2.59
C THR A 24 -1.82 8.81 2.16
N ALA A 25 -0.91 8.57 3.10
CA ALA A 25 0.22 7.66 2.96
C ALA A 25 0.11 6.53 3.98
N VAL A 26 0.33 5.29 3.54
CA VAL A 26 0.29 4.08 4.36
C VAL A 26 1.58 3.30 4.16
N TRP A 27 2.16 2.88 5.26
CA TRP A 27 3.29 1.96 5.32
C TRP A 27 2.91 0.69 6.05
N VAL A 28 3.39 -0.44 5.55
CA VAL A 28 3.41 -1.70 6.30
C VAL A 28 4.81 -2.30 6.15
N GLY A 29 5.41 -2.68 7.27
CA GLY A 29 6.73 -3.29 7.31
C GLY A 29 6.97 -4.00 8.63
N SER A 30 8.04 -4.76 8.69
CA SER A 30 8.53 -5.42 9.90
C SER A 30 9.63 -4.56 10.56
N ASN A 31 9.67 -4.55 11.89
CA ASN A 31 10.69 -3.78 12.63
C ASN A 31 12.09 -4.37 12.48
N ASP A 32 12.19 -5.67 12.20
CA ASP A 32 13.43 -6.43 12.08
C ASP A 32 13.87 -6.63 10.61
N ASN A 33 13.19 -5.99 9.66
CA ASN A 33 13.38 -6.16 8.21
C ASN A 33 13.17 -7.60 7.72
N SER A 34 12.47 -8.44 8.49
CA SER A 34 12.03 -9.75 8.02
C SER A 34 11.07 -9.63 6.83
N ALA A 35 11.08 -10.65 5.97
CA ALA A 35 10.15 -10.78 4.87
C ALA A 35 8.70 -10.67 5.35
N LEU A 36 7.92 -9.76 4.77
CA LEU A 36 6.50 -9.69 5.06
C LEU A 36 5.81 -10.91 4.45
N LYS A 37 5.23 -11.76 5.29
CA LYS A 37 4.49 -12.95 4.86
C LYS A 37 3.10 -12.97 5.49
N ASP A 38 2.10 -13.45 4.76
CA ASP A 38 0.80 -13.75 5.35
C ASP A 38 0.87 -15.01 6.24
N SER A 39 -0.24 -15.36 6.89
CA SER A 39 -0.33 -16.56 7.75
C SER A 39 -0.07 -17.88 6.99
N GLY A 40 -0.17 -17.87 5.66
CA GLY A 40 0.14 -19.00 4.78
C GLY A 40 1.59 -19.02 4.29
N GLY A 41 2.43 -18.04 4.68
CA GLY A 41 3.82 -17.94 4.27
C GLY A 41 4.03 -17.26 2.90
N THR A 42 2.97 -16.71 2.29
CA THR A 42 3.07 -16.00 1.00
C THR A 42 3.62 -14.59 1.22
N VAL A 43 4.59 -14.19 0.42
CA VAL A 43 5.20 -12.85 0.51
C VAL A 43 4.16 -11.77 0.19
N LEU A 44 4.01 -10.81 1.10
CA LEU A 44 3.14 -9.65 0.94
C LEU A 44 3.81 -8.60 0.05
N THR A 45 2.99 -7.89 -0.73
CA THR A 45 3.42 -6.86 -1.68
C THR A 45 2.72 -5.54 -1.41
N GLY A 46 3.22 -4.48 -2.07
CA GLY A 46 2.53 -3.18 -2.31
C GLY A 46 1.00 -3.24 -2.25
N LYS A 47 0.49 -4.07 -3.15
CA LYS A 47 -0.93 -4.19 -3.47
C LYS A 47 -1.73 -4.94 -2.40
N SER A 48 -1.13 -5.92 -1.71
CA SER A 48 -1.87 -6.80 -0.82
C SER A 48 -2.01 -6.28 0.61
N ALA A 49 -1.05 -5.47 1.09
CA ALA A 49 -1.07 -4.95 2.46
C ALA A 49 -1.35 -3.43 2.51
N ALA A 50 -0.38 -2.59 2.15
CA ALA A 50 -0.52 -1.14 2.26
C ALA A 50 -1.65 -0.59 1.37
N GLY A 51 -1.79 -1.12 0.15
CA GLY A 51 -2.88 -0.76 -0.76
C GLY A 51 -4.28 -1.03 -0.20
N LYS A 52 -4.48 -2.19 0.43
CA LYS A 52 -5.79 -2.57 1.01
C LYS A 52 -6.14 -1.71 2.22
N ALA A 53 -5.17 -1.41 3.08
CA ALA A 53 -5.35 -0.51 4.22
C ALA A 53 -5.69 0.91 3.77
N TRP A 54 -4.95 1.45 2.78
CA TRP A 54 -5.24 2.75 2.18
C TRP A 54 -6.65 2.80 1.58
N GLN A 55 -7.04 1.78 0.81
CA GLN A 55 -8.36 1.75 0.17
C GLN A 55 -9.49 1.69 1.20
N THR A 56 -9.34 0.90 2.26
CA THR A 56 -10.33 0.79 3.35
C THR A 56 -10.51 2.15 4.02
N PHE A 57 -9.41 2.80 4.42
CA PHE A 57 -9.47 4.12 5.03
C PHE A 57 -10.11 5.18 4.11
N MET A 58 -9.70 5.23 2.84
CA MET A 58 -10.24 6.22 1.90
C MET A 58 -11.73 5.99 1.62
N ASN A 59 -12.17 4.74 1.47
CA ASN A 59 -13.58 4.41 1.29
C ASN A 59 -14.42 4.86 2.49
N ASP A 60 -13.95 4.60 3.72
CA ASP A 60 -14.66 5.00 4.94
C ASP A 60 -14.66 6.52 5.11
N TYR A 61 -13.54 7.19 4.85
CA TYR A 61 -13.45 8.64 4.95
C TYR A 61 -14.33 9.37 3.93
N LEU A 62 -14.42 8.86 2.70
CA LEU A 62 -15.12 9.53 1.60
C LEU A 62 -16.60 9.15 1.47
N LYS A 63 -17.07 8.10 2.16
CA LYS A 63 -18.41 7.50 1.97
C LYS A 63 -19.56 8.50 1.87
N ASP A 64 -19.57 9.52 2.73
CA ASP A 64 -20.65 10.50 2.83
C ASP A 64 -20.19 11.93 2.47
N LYS A 65 -19.07 12.05 1.76
CA LYS A 65 -18.55 13.35 1.31
C LYS A 65 -18.99 13.66 -0.12
N PRO A 66 -19.24 14.94 -0.46
CA PRO A 66 -19.46 15.33 -1.85
C PRO A 66 -18.28 14.91 -2.73
N VAL A 67 -18.58 14.43 -3.93
CA VAL A 67 -17.54 14.09 -4.91
C VAL A 67 -16.92 15.39 -5.43
N GLU A 68 -15.64 15.59 -5.13
CA GLU A 68 -14.85 16.68 -5.68
C GLU A 68 -14.09 16.24 -6.92
N GLN A 69 -14.17 17.05 -7.98
CA GLN A 69 -13.41 16.82 -9.20
C GLN A 69 -12.00 17.38 -9.03
N PHE A 70 -11.02 16.67 -9.59
CA PHE A 70 -9.69 17.26 -9.72
C PHE A 70 -9.77 18.51 -10.60
N PRO A 71 -9.02 19.57 -10.26
CA PRO A 71 -8.96 20.73 -11.12
C PRO A 71 -8.44 20.31 -12.50
N PRO A 72 -8.87 21.00 -13.57
CA PRO A 72 -8.25 20.79 -14.88
C PRO A 72 -6.74 21.00 -14.75
N TRP A 73 -5.98 20.23 -15.53
CA TRP A 73 -4.54 20.44 -15.67
C TRP A 73 -4.33 21.90 -16.08
N GLY A 74 -3.55 22.64 -15.29
CA GLY A 74 -3.22 24.04 -15.56
C GLY A 74 -2.40 24.22 -16.83
#